data_AF-A0A2D4F3G7-F1
#
_entry.id   AF-A0A2D4F3G7-F1
#
_cell.length_a   1.000
_cell.length_b   1.000
_cell.length_c   1.000
_cell.angle_alpha   90.00
_cell.angle_beta   90.00
_cell.angle_gamma   90.00
#
_symmetry.space_group_name_H-M   'P 1'
#
loop_
_entity.id
_entity.type
_entity.pdbx_description
1 polymer ?
#
loop_
_entity_poly.entity_id
_entity_poly.type
_entity_poly.pdbx_seq_one_letter_code
_entity_poly.pdbx_strand_id
1 'polypeptide(L)'
;DLAGSERQKKTEAGGEWFQEGININKELLCLGNVIRILGEKSKKGTFVPYRDSKLTRVLQDSLGGNSHTLMIACVSPADSNLEETLSTLDYASRAQQIQNKPVVTTAPQAAGVTQLTLKVQELDVSLLQAHGGTLPVTRTSQIADLQQTLLDADPRDLTEERWRNLTTLEENKRVISYLIGELVVSKLEKKEIESNLQQSQNTFIDMHKRVQEARKEADQMGRQLLQSQCEHQGQILYLFNELNRQRKGDKRLETTPTSETEKQLQ
;
A
#
# COMPACT_ATOMS: atom_id res chain seq x y z
N ASP A 1 -4.26 -19.90 4.26
CA ASP A 1 -4.01 -19.11 3.06
C ASP A 1 -5.37 -18.70 2.50
N LEU A 2 -5.56 -17.42 2.17
CA LEU A 2 -6.84 -16.91 1.65
C LEU A 2 -6.72 -16.71 0.13
N ALA A 3 -7.85 -16.77 -0.55
CA ALA A 3 -7.90 -16.47 -1.98
C ALA A 3 -7.57 -14.99 -2.27
N GLY A 4 -7.26 -14.70 -3.53
CA GLY A 4 -6.95 -13.36 -4.02
C GLY A 4 -8.05 -12.34 -3.71
N SER A 5 -7.66 -11.18 -3.20
CA SER A 5 -8.56 -10.07 -2.83
C SER A 5 -8.88 -9.11 -4.00
N GLU A 6 -8.30 -9.35 -5.16
CA GLU A 6 -8.46 -8.53 -6.34
C GLU A 6 -9.86 -8.61 -6.96
N ARG A 7 -10.29 -7.50 -7.57
CA ARG A 7 -11.61 -7.41 -8.20
C ARG A 7 -11.64 -8.17 -9.53
N GLN A 8 -12.73 -8.91 -9.77
CA GLN A 8 -12.93 -9.65 -11.02
C GLN A 8 -12.89 -8.81 -12.30
N LYS A 9 -13.10 -7.48 -12.24
CA LYS A 9 -12.96 -6.62 -13.42
C LYS A 9 -11.56 -6.65 -14.06
N LYS A 10 -10.53 -7.09 -13.31
CA LYS A 10 -9.16 -7.26 -13.82
C LYS A 10 -8.88 -8.65 -14.37
N THR A 11 -9.76 -9.62 -14.16
CA THR A 11 -9.58 -11.00 -14.63
C THR A 11 -10.42 -11.25 -15.88
N GLU A 12 -9.77 -11.51 -17.02
CA GLU A 12 -10.41 -11.90 -18.28
C GLU A 12 -10.92 -13.36 -18.26
N ALA A 13 -11.33 -13.85 -17.10
CA ALA A 13 -11.75 -15.24 -16.92
C ALA A 13 -13.23 -15.41 -17.32
N GLY A 14 -13.49 -16.26 -18.32
CA GLY A 14 -14.83 -16.61 -18.78
C GLY A 14 -15.33 -17.96 -18.26
N GLY A 15 -16.65 -18.18 -18.27
CA GLY A 15 -17.26 -19.49 -18.00
C GLY A 15 -17.25 -19.92 -16.53
N GLU A 16 -16.87 -21.16 -16.23
CA GLU A 16 -16.88 -21.70 -14.85
C GLU A 16 -15.92 -20.96 -13.91
N TRP A 17 -14.81 -20.44 -14.45
CA TRP A 17 -13.81 -19.68 -13.71
C TRP A 17 -14.35 -18.32 -13.25
N PHE A 18 -15.30 -17.76 -14.03
CA PHE A 18 -16.03 -16.57 -13.64
C PHE A 18 -16.93 -16.84 -12.44
N GLN A 19 -17.63 -17.97 -12.44
CA GLN A 19 -18.51 -18.38 -11.34
C GLN A 19 -17.74 -18.70 -10.05
N GLU A 20 -16.56 -19.29 -10.19
CA GLU A 20 -15.64 -19.52 -9.07
C GLU A 20 -15.15 -18.20 -8.48
N GLY A 21 -14.69 -17.27 -9.31
CA GLY A 21 -14.25 -15.96 -8.83
C GLY A 21 -15.38 -15.16 -8.16
N ILE A 22 -16.65 -15.34 -8.56
CA ILE A 22 -17.79 -14.74 -7.87
C ILE A 22 -17.92 -15.31 -6.45
N ASN A 23 -17.82 -16.63 -6.31
CA ASN A 23 -17.93 -17.30 -5.02
C ASN A 23 -16.78 -16.92 -4.07
N ILE A 24 -15.55 -16.84 -4.58
CA ILE A 24 -14.37 -16.37 -3.83
C ILE A 24 -14.61 -14.95 -3.30
N ASN A 25 -15.03 -14.04 -4.18
CA ASN A 25 -15.29 -12.65 -3.81
C ASN A 25 -16.44 -12.53 -2.81
N LYS A 26 -17.44 -13.41 -2.89
CA LYS A 26 -18.52 -13.46 -1.91
C LYS A 26 -18.00 -13.79 -0.51
N GLU A 27 -17.12 -14.78 -0.38
CA GLU A 27 -16.55 -15.15 0.93
C GLU A 27 -15.69 -14.02 1.52
N LEU A 28 -14.84 -13.39 0.70
CA LEU A 28 -14.01 -12.26 1.12
C LEU A 28 -14.82 -11.01 1.44
N LEU A 29 -15.92 -10.77 0.73
CA LEU A 29 -16.86 -9.69 1.02
C LEU A 29 -17.57 -9.89 2.37
N CYS A 30 -18.06 -11.10 2.63
CA CYS A 30 -18.63 -11.45 3.94
C CYS A 30 -17.60 -11.26 5.06
N LEU A 31 -16.35 -11.70 4.85
CA LEU A 31 -15.26 -11.49 5.78
C LEU A 31 -15.02 -9.99 6.05
N GLY A 32 -15.01 -9.17 4.98
CA GLY A 32 -14.85 -7.72 5.10
C GLY A 32 -15.97 -7.05 5.88
N ASN A 33 -17.21 -7.52 5.73
CA ASN A 33 -18.35 -7.04 6.49
C ASN A 33 -18.23 -7.38 7.98
N VAL A 34 -17.83 -8.62 8.31
CA VAL A 34 -17.57 -9.05 9.68
C VAL A 34 -16.49 -8.19 10.33
N ILE A 35 -15.36 -7.98 9.63
CA ILE A 35 -14.25 -7.16 10.12
C ILE A 35 -14.66 -5.71 10.34
N ARG A 36 -15.43 -5.12 9.41
CA ARG A 36 -15.94 -3.76 9.55
C ARG A 36 -16.81 -3.61 10.80
N ILE A 37 -17.74 -4.53 11.02
CA ILE A 37 -18.65 -4.48 12.18
C ILE A 37 -17.87 -4.63 13.48
N LEU A 38 -16.89 -5.53 13.53
CA LEU A 38 -16.08 -5.79 14.73
C LEU A 38 -15.08 -4.67 15.04
N GLY A 39 -14.58 -3.96 14.01
CA GLY A 39 -13.66 -2.83 14.19
C GLY A 39 -14.34 -1.57 14.75
N GLU A 40 -15.66 -1.41 14.56
CA GLU A 40 -16.42 -0.27 15.09
C GLU A 40 -16.54 -0.33 16.63
N LYS A 41 -15.65 0.38 17.35
CA LYS A 41 -15.57 0.43 18.83
C LYS A 41 -16.88 0.80 19.56
N SER A 42 -17.85 1.41 18.87
CA SER A 42 -19.04 2.00 19.49
C SER A 42 -20.23 1.02 19.69
N LYS A 43 -20.16 -0.23 19.22
CA LYS A 43 -21.34 -1.10 19.17
C LYS A 43 -21.15 -2.47 19.81
N LYS A 44 -20.84 -2.51 21.11
CA LYS A 44 -20.93 -3.75 21.91
C LYS A 44 -22.35 -4.32 21.79
N GLY A 45 -22.49 -5.52 21.22
CA GLY A 45 -23.77 -6.22 21.06
C GLY A 45 -24.41 -6.12 19.67
N THR A 46 -23.74 -5.57 18.66
CA THR A 46 -24.24 -5.66 17.27
C THR A 46 -24.15 -7.09 16.76
N PHE A 47 -25.20 -7.55 16.08
CA PHE A 47 -25.20 -8.84 15.41
C PHE A 47 -24.11 -8.87 14.33
N VAL A 48 -23.18 -9.82 14.48
CA VAL A 48 -22.11 -10.06 13.50
C VAL A 48 -22.52 -11.26 12.64
N PRO A 49 -22.65 -11.09 11.31
CA PRO A 49 -23.23 -12.10 10.43
C PRO A 49 -22.19 -13.16 10.02
N TYR A 50 -21.62 -13.89 11.00
CA TYR A 50 -20.65 -14.96 10.69
C TYR A 50 -21.24 -16.06 9.81
N ARG A 51 -22.57 -16.22 9.79
CA ARG A 51 -23.26 -17.28 9.06
C ARG A 51 -23.37 -17.05 7.55
N ASP A 52 -23.08 -15.84 7.07
CA ASP A 52 -23.27 -15.46 5.66
C ASP A 52 -22.30 -16.18 4.71
N SER A 53 -21.14 -16.62 5.23
CA SER A 53 -20.18 -17.44 4.49
C SER A 53 -19.65 -18.60 5.32
N LYS A 54 -19.19 -19.67 4.68
CA LYS A 54 -18.54 -20.79 5.38
C LYS A 54 -17.22 -20.33 6.02
N LEU A 55 -16.45 -19.52 5.29
CA LEU A 55 -15.18 -18.94 5.76
C LEU A 55 -15.34 -18.19 7.09
N THR A 56 -16.31 -17.27 7.18
CA THR A 56 -16.56 -16.49 8.40
C THR A 56 -17.05 -17.33 9.57
N ARG A 57 -17.68 -18.49 9.34
CA ARG A 57 -18.07 -19.43 10.40
C ARG A 57 -16.85 -20.15 10.98
N VAL A 58 -15.95 -20.59 10.11
CA VAL A 58 -14.70 -21.25 10.53
C VAL A 58 -13.81 -20.26 11.28
N LEU A 59 -13.74 -19.01 10.83
CA LEU A 59 -12.92 -17.96 11.43
C LEU A 59 -13.61 -17.20 12.58
N GLN A 60 -14.78 -17.65 13.03
CA GLN A 60 -15.55 -16.94 14.06
C GLN A 60 -14.75 -16.77 15.35
N ASP A 61 -14.03 -17.81 15.78
CA ASP A 61 -13.20 -17.75 16.99
C ASP A 61 -11.99 -16.83 16.82
N SER A 62 -11.46 -16.72 15.59
CA SER A 62 -10.35 -15.83 15.24
C SER A 62 -10.74 -14.35 15.15
N LEU A 63 -12.02 -14.05 14.92
CA LEU A 63 -12.50 -12.69 14.70
C LEU A 63 -13.45 -12.27 15.83
N GLY A 64 -12.90 -11.80 16.94
CA GLY A 64 -13.66 -11.35 18.12
C GLY A 64 -14.00 -12.46 19.13
N GLY A 65 -13.47 -13.68 18.93
CA GLY A 65 -13.71 -14.85 19.77
C GLY A 65 -12.53 -15.22 20.68
N ASN A 66 -12.43 -16.52 20.97
CA ASN A 66 -11.40 -17.12 21.82
C ASN A 66 -10.22 -17.62 20.99
N SER A 67 -9.39 -16.71 20.49
CA SER A 67 -8.20 -17.07 19.72
C SER A 67 -7.14 -15.97 19.76
N HIS A 68 -5.87 -16.35 19.71
CA HIS A 68 -4.78 -15.44 19.36
C HIS A 68 -4.69 -15.39 17.83
N THR A 69 -4.95 -14.22 17.25
CA THR A 69 -5.07 -14.07 15.81
C THR A 69 -4.05 -13.06 15.29
N LEU A 70 -3.32 -13.47 14.25
CA LEU A 70 -2.38 -12.67 13.50
C LEU A 70 -2.85 -12.61 12.04
N MET A 71 -2.95 -11.41 11.49
CA MET A 71 -3.21 -11.20 10.06
C MET A 71 -1.94 -10.72 9.39
N ILE A 72 -1.57 -11.36 8.28
CA ILE A 72 -0.47 -10.91 7.41
C ILE A 72 -1.09 -10.36 6.13
N ALA A 73 -0.84 -9.08 5.86
CA ALA A 73 -1.30 -8.41 4.65
C ALA A 73 -0.19 -8.44 3.58
N CYS A 74 -0.39 -9.23 2.54
CA CYS A 74 0.53 -9.32 1.41
C CYS A 74 0.16 -8.24 0.38
N VAL A 75 1.10 -7.35 0.06
CA VAL A 75 0.87 -6.23 -0.87
C VAL A 75 2.02 -6.12 -1.89
N SER A 76 1.71 -5.54 -3.05
CA SER A 76 2.68 -5.30 -4.10
C SER A 76 3.12 -3.83 -4.10
N PRO A 77 4.43 -3.53 -4.21
CA PRO A 77 4.93 -2.15 -4.28
C PRO A 77 4.76 -1.50 -5.67
N ALA A 78 4.26 -2.23 -6.67
CA ALA A 78 4.13 -1.73 -8.04
C ALA A 78 2.99 -0.70 -8.17
N ASP A 79 3.23 0.39 -8.92
CA ASP A 79 2.25 1.45 -9.17
C ASP A 79 0.96 0.94 -9.84
N SER A 80 1.07 -0.10 -10.67
CA SER A 80 -0.09 -0.76 -11.31
C SER A 80 -1.06 -1.37 -10.30
N ASN A 81 -0.58 -1.69 -9.09
CA ASN A 81 -1.34 -2.35 -8.03
C ASN A 81 -1.74 -1.40 -6.90
N LEU A 82 -1.51 -0.09 -7.05
CA LEU A 82 -1.74 0.91 -5.99
C LEU A 82 -3.16 0.83 -5.40
N GLU A 83 -4.19 0.68 -6.23
CA GLU A 83 -5.59 0.59 -5.78
C GLU A 83 -5.86 -0.66 -4.91
N GLU A 84 -5.29 -1.81 -5.30
CA GLU A 84 -5.44 -3.06 -4.53
C GLU A 84 -4.65 -2.98 -3.23
N THR A 85 -3.41 -2.48 -3.30
CA THR A 85 -2.55 -2.28 -2.12
C THR A 85 -3.22 -1.39 -1.08
N LEU A 86 -3.81 -0.25 -1.49
CA LEU A 86 -4.57 0.60 -0.57
C LEU A 86 -5.77 -0.13 0.02
N SER A 87 -6.52 -0.87 -0.80
CA SER A 87 -7.68 -1.65 -0.35
C SER A 87 -7.29 -2.71 0.71
N THR A 88 -6.19 -3.43 0.50
CA THR A 88 -5.64 -4.41 1.44
C THR A 88 -5.15 -3.76 2.75
N LEU A 89 -4.50 -2.60 2.67
CA LEU A 89 -4.05 -1.86 3.85
C LEU A 89 -5.21 -1.31 4.68
N ASP A 90 -6.25 -0.75 4.04
CA ASP A 90 -7.46 -0.30 4.72
C ASP A 90 -8.23 -1.45 5.38
N TYR A 91 -8.17 -2.63 4.76
CA TYR A 91 -8.71 -3.86 5.33
C TYR A 91 -7.94 -4.28 6.58
N ALA A 92 -6.61 -4.31 6.51
CA ALA A 92 -5.74 -4.66 7.63
C ALA A 92 -5.87 -3.65 8.79
N SER A 93 -5.98 -2.37 8.48
CA SER A 93 -6.21 -1.29 9.46
C SER A 93 -7.50 -1.51 10.26
N ARG A 94 -8.58 -1.93 9.59
CA ARG A 94 -9.84 -2.28 10.27
C ARG A 94 -9.71 -3.55 11.10
N ALA A 95 -9.05 -4.59 10.57
CA ALA A 95 -8.83 -5.85 11.28
C ALA A 95 -8.02 -5.64 12.57
N GLN A 96 -7.06 -4.71 12.57
CA GLN A 96 -6.26 -4.36 13.76
C GLN A 96 -7.11 -3.84 14.93
N GLN A 97 -8.29 -3.29 14.67
CA GLN A 97 -9.16 -2.73 15.71
C GLN A 97 -9.98 -3.79 16.44
N ILE A 98 -10.01 -5.03 15.93
CA ILE A 98 -10.75 -6.14 16.52
C ILE A 98 -10.07 -6.60 17.81
N GLN A 99 -10.85 -6.74 18.88
CA GLN A 99 -10.37 -7.25 20.16
C GLN A 99 -10.85 -8.67 20.40
N ASN A 100 -9.93 -9.62 20.37
CA ASN A 100 -10.18 -11.00 20.78
C ASN A 100 -10.08 -11.12 22.30
N LYS A 101 -10.77 -12.13 22.84
CA LYS A 101 -10.74 -12.47 24.28
C LYS A 101 -10.22 -13.90 24.43
N PRO A 102 -8.91 -14.13 24.21
CA PRO A 102 -8.34 -15.45 24.38
C PRO A 102 -8.41 -15.86 25.86
N VAL A 103 -8.99 -17.03 26.11
CA VAL A 103 -9.09 -17.69 27.40
C VAL A 103 -8.36 -19.02 27.28
N VAL A 104 -7.37 -19.23 28.15
CA VAL A 104 -6.63 -20.49 28.23
C VAL A 104 -7.62 -21.61 28.54
N THR A 105 -7.87 -22.45 27.55
CA THR A 105 -8.76 -23.60 27.72
C THR A 105 -7.90 -24.73 28.26
N THR A 106 -7.79 -24.83 29.58
CA THR A 106 -7.18 -25.97 30.27
C THR A 106 -8.03 -27.22 29.97
N ALA A 107 -7.52 -28.08 29.10
CA ALA A 107 -8.10 -29.38 28.72
C ALA A 107 -9.58 -29.36 28.26
N PRO A 108 -9.88 -28.87 27.04
CA PRO A 108 -11.24 -28.83 26.49
C PRO A 108 -11.87 -30.22 26.31
N GLN A 109 -11.06 -31.25 26.07
CA GLN A 109 -11.58 -32.59 25.80
C GLN A 109 -12.12 -33.26 27.06
N ALA A 110 -11.44 -33.17 28.21
CA ALA A 110 -11.93 -33.80 29.43
C ALA A 110 -13.20 -33.14 29.96
N ALA A 111 -13.26 -31.80 29.97
CA ALA A 111 -14.39 -31.02 30.47
C ALA A 111 -15.58 -30.99 29.50
N GLY A 112 -15.31 -30.86 28.18
CA GLY A 112 -16.35 -30.86 27.15
C GLY A 112 -16.97 -32.23 26.97
N VAL A 113 -16.16 -33.29 26.96
CA VAL A 113 -16.66 -34.67 26.92
C VAL A 113 -17.46 -34.97 28.19
N THR A 114 -16.95 -34.69 29.40
CA THR A 114 -17.75 -34.93 30.63
C THR A 114 -19.07 -34.15 30.63
N GLN A 115 -19.09 -32.89 30.19
CA GLN A 115 -20.32 -32.10 30.15
C GLN A 115 -21.32 -32.60 29.09
N LEU A 116 -20.83 -33.07 27.94
CA LEU A 116 -21.67 -33.72 26.92
C LEU A 116 -22.17 -35.08 27.39
N THR A 117 -21.32 -35.90 28.01
CA THR A 117 -21.70 -37.21 28.56
C THR A 117 -22.73 -37.08 29.67
N LEU A 118 -22.61 -36.06 30.53
CA LEU A 118 -23.61 -35.75 31.56
C LEU A 118 -24.94 -35.32 30.95
N LYS A 119 -24.92 -34.49 29.90
CA LYS A 119 -26.15 -34.10 29.18
C LYS A 119 -26.82 -35.27 28.48
N VAL A 120 -26.03 -36.17 27.89
CA VAL A 120 -26.55 -37.39 27.26
C VAL A 120 -27.19 -38.29 28.33
N GLN A 121 -26.52 -38.51 29.47
CA GLN A 121 -27.10 -39.25 30.60
C GLN A 121 -28.39 -38.61 31.12
N GLU A 122 -28.42 -37.30 31.29
CA GLU A 122 -29.61 -36.57 31.76
C GLU A 122 -30.79 -36.71 30.80
N LEU A 123 -30.54 -36.60 29.50
CA LEU A 123 -31.55 -36.79 28.46
C LEU A 123 -32.02 -38.24 28.38
N ASP A 124 -31.13 -39.22 28.55
CA ASP A 124 -31.47 -40.64 28.60
C ASP A 124 -32.35 -40.96 29.82
N VAL A 125 -32.07 -40.37 30.99
CA VAL A 125 -32.90 -40.51 32.20
C VAL A 125 -34.27 -39.85 32.02
N SER A 126 -34.34 -38.68 31.38
CA SER A 126 -35.62 -38.04 31.05
C SER A 126 -36.45 -38.87 30.08
N LEU A 127 -35.82 -39.47 29.07
CA LEU A 127 -36.48 -40.36 28.11
C LEU A 127 -36.96 -41.66 28.77
N LEU A 128 -36.18 -42.23 29.69
CA LEU A 128 -36.54 -43.39 30.52
C LEU A 128 -37.77 -43.13 31.39
N GLN A 129 -37.83 -41.95 32.01
CA GLN A 129 -38.96 -41.51 32.83
C GLN A 129 -40.21 -41.25 31.99
N ALA A 130 -40.04 -40.71 30.78
CA ALA A 130 -41.16 -40.41 29.86
C ALA A 130 -41.74 -41.66 29.16
N HIS A 131 -40.97 -42.75 29.01
CA HIS A 131 -41.36 -43.93 28.20
C HIS A 131 -41.59 -45.23 29.01
N GLY A 132 -41.75 -45.17 30.33
CA GLY A 132 -42.23 -46.34 31.09
C GLY A 132 -41.26 -47.55 31.10
N GLY A 133 -39.96 -47.32 31.03
CA GLY A 133 -38.95 -48.34 31.32
C GLY A 133 -38.47 -49.22 30.17
N THR A 134 -38.73 -48.87 28.89
CA THR A 134 -38.14 -49.60 27.75
C THR A 134 -37.22 -48.69 26.92
N LEU A 135 -35.91 -48.95 26.95
CA LEU A 135 -34.92 -48.32 26.07
C LEU A 135 -34.80 -49.10 24.75
N PRO A 136 -34.63 -48.41 23.60
CA PRO A 136 -34.27 -49.07 22.36
C PRO A 136 -32.81 -49.55 22.43
N VAL A 137 -32.65 -50.88 22.51
CA VAL A 137 -31.38 -51.65 22.65
C VAL A 137 -30.31 -51.31 21.58
N THR A 138 -30.68 -50.64 20.49
CA THR A 138 -29.79 -50.27 19.39
C THR A 138 -28.84 -49.11 19.68
N ARG A 139 -29.18 -48.19 20.61
CA ARG A 139 -28.31 -47.03 20.90
C ARG A 139 -27.19 -47.34 21.89
N THR A 140 -27.44 -48.21 22.86
CA THR A 140 -26.45 -48.60 23.87
C THR A 140 -25.26 -49.36 23.26
N SER A 141 -25.49 -50.16 22.22
CA SER A 141 -24.43 -50.84 21.47
C SER A 141 -23.55 -49.84 20.67
N GLN A 142 -24.15 -48.85 20.01
CA GLN A 142 -23.37 -47.84 19.28
C GLN A 142 -22.55 -46.93 20.19
N ILE A 143 -23.08 -46.62 21.38
CA ILE A 143 -22.37 -45.83 22.40
C ILE A 143 -21.21 -46.63 22.97
N ALA A 144 -21.38 -47.93 23.24
CA ALA A 144 -20.31 -48.80 23.70
C ALA A 144 -19.21 -48.97 22.63
N ASP A 145 -19.57 -49.14 21.36
CA ASP A 145 -18.60 -49.22 20.25
C ASP A 145 -17.81 -47.91 20.08
N LEU A 146 -18.47 -46.75 20.19
CA LEU A 146 -17.79 -45.45 20.15
C LEU A 146 -16.89 -45.22 21.38
N GLN A 147 -17.31 -45.65 22.57
CA GLN A 147 -16.48 -45.61 23.77
C GLN A 147 -15.24 -46.50 23.63
N GLN A 148 -15.39 -47.67 23.01
CA GLN A 148 -14.28 -48.59 22.77
C GLN A 148 -13.31 -48.04 21.71
N THR A 149 -13.83 -47.46 20.64
CA THR A 149 -13.00 -46.82 19.59
C THR A 149 -12.24 -45.60 20.12
N LEU A 150 -12.80 -44.86 21.08
CA LEU A 150 -12.14 -43.75 21.77
C LEU A 150 -11.09 -44.21 22.79
N LEU A 151 -11.27 -45.39 23.40
CA LEU A 151 -10.28 -46.04 24.28
C LEU A 151 -9.13 -46.67 23.48
N ASP A 152 -9.41 -47.15 22.26
CA ASP A 152 -8.44 -47.74 21.34
C ASP A 152 -7.66 -46.70 20.51
N ALA A 153 -8.08 -45.42 20.53
CA ALA A 153 -7.34 -44.32 19.91
C ALA A 153 -6.00 -44.09 20.65
N ASP A 154 -4.90 -44.60 20.08
CA ASP A 154 -3.58 -44.59 20.71
C ASP A 154 -3.16 -43.14 21.03
N PRO A 155 -2.92 -42.79 22.31
CA PRO A 155 -2.48 -41.44 22.69
C PRO A 155 -1.15 -41.03 22.02
N ARG A 156 -0.41 -41.99 21.43
CA ARG A 156 0.78 -41.76 20.61
C ARG A 156 0.50 -41.02 19.31
N ASP A 157 -0.60 -41.29 18.60
CA ASP A 157 -0.91 -40.58 17.34
C ASP A 157 -1.21 -39.10 17.58
N LEU A 158 -1.94 -38.78 18.66
CA LEU A 158 -2.23 -37.40 19.06
C LEU A 158 -0.97 -36.68 19.58
N THR A 159 -0.03 -37.40 20.20
CA THR A 159 1.26 -36.82 20.60
C THR A 159 2.16 -36.60 19.41
N GLU A 160 2.27 -37.53 18.46
CA GLU A 160 3.01 -37.36 17.21
C GLU A 160 2.47 -36.18 16.39
N GLU A 161 1.15 -36.02 16.28
CA GLU A 161 0.53 -34.88 15.60
C GLU A 161 0.82 -33.56 16.33
N ARG A 162 0.84 -33.56 17.68
CA ARG A 162 1.26 -32.39 18.48
C ARG A 162 2.75 -32.08 18.32
N TRP A 163 3.63 -33.09 18.31
CA TRP A 163 5.07 -32.94 18.10
C TRP A 163 5.39 -32.44 16.69
N ARG A 164 4.64 -32.90 15.70
CA ARG A 164 4.70 -32.43 14.31
C ARG A 164 4.21 -30.99 14.18
N ASN A 165 3.15 -30.62 14.88
CA ASN A 165 2.68 -29.23 14.93
C ASN A 165 3.70 -28.31 15.66
N LEU A 166 4.35 -28.81 16.73
CA LEU A 166 5.36 -28.07 17.47
C LEU A 166 6.62 -27.80 16.62
N THR A 167 7.05 -28.78 15.82
CA THR A 167 8.18 -28.63 14.89
C THR A 167 7.87 -27.63 13.78
N THR A 168 6.66 -27.69 13.18
CA THR A 168 6.23 -26.66 12.23
C THR A 168 6.12 -25.28 12.85
N LEU A 169 5.77 -25.15 14.14
CA LEU A 169 5.72 -23.85 14.82
C LEU A 169 7.12 -23.26 15.03
N GLU A 170 8.10 -24.09 15.40
CA GLU A 170 9.49 -23.67 15.55
C GLU A 170 10.11 -23.26 14.20
N GLU A 171 9.79 -23.99 13.14
CA GLU A 171 10.15 -23.64 11.75
C GLU A 171 9.49 -22.33 11.31
N ASN A 172 8.19 -22.17 11.54
CA ASN A 172 7.45 -20.94 11.25
C ASN A 172 8.02 -19.74 12.01
N LYS A 173 8.38 -19.93 13.29
CA LYS A 173 9.04 -18.90 14.11
C LYS A 173 10.39 -18.48 13.52
N ARG A 174 11.19 -19.43 13.02
CA ARG A 174 12.47 -19.13 12.34
C ARG A 174 12.24 -18.34 11.06
N VAL A 175 11.28 -18.75 10.23
CA VAL A 175 10.91 -18.04 8.99
C VAL A 175 10.44 -16.63 9.30
N ILE A 176 9.55 -16.45 10.28
CA ILE A 176 9.08 -15.12 10.71
C ILE A 176 10.25 -14.27 11.20
N SER A 177 11.16 -14.83 11.99
CA SER A 177 12.31 -14.10 12.51
C SER A 177 13.29 -13.68 11.40
N TYR A 178 13.47 -14.52 10.37
CA TYR A 178 14.25 -14.20 9.18
C TYR A 178 13.59 -13.08 8.37
N LEU A 179 12.29 -13.20 8.07
CA LEU A 179 11.53 -12.20 7.31
C LEU A 179 11.49 -10.84 8.02
N ILE A 180 11.42 -10.81 9.36
CA ILE A 180 11.53 -9.57 10.13
C ILE A 180 12.92 -8.94 9.94
N GLY A 181 13.99 -9.74 9.97
CA GLY A 181 15.35 -9.26 9.72
C GLY A 181 15.49 -8.67 8.32
N GLU A 182 15.02 -9.38 7.30
CA GLU A 182 15.04 -8.96 5.90
C GLU A 182 14.21 -7.68 5.68
N LEU A 183 13.04 -7.58 6.33
CA LEU A 183 12.20 -6.37 6.32
C LEU A 183 12.92 -5.16 6.93
N VAL A 184 13.68 -5.35 8.01
CA VAL A 184 14.45 -4.27 8.65
C VAL A 184 15.55 -3.78 7.72
N VAL A 185 16.30 -4.67 7.09
CA VAL A 185 17.35 -4.32 6.11
C VAL A 185 16.74 -3.54 4.95
N SER A 186 15.67 -4.06 4.35
CA SER A 186 14.99 -3.39 3.24
C SER A 186 14.43 -2.00 3.62
N LYS A 187 13.94 -1.82 4.85
CA LYS A 187 13.52 -0.49 5.35
C LYS A 187 14.67 0.50 5.50
N LEU A 188 15.87 0.04 5.87
CA LEU A 188 17.05 0.89 5.97
C LEU A 188 17.51 1.32 4.58
N GLU A 189 17.63 0.38 3.65
CA GLU A 189 17.99 0.66 2.25
C GLU A 189 17.00 1.63 1.59
N LYS A 190 15.70 1.43 1.82
CA LYS A 190 14.66 2.35 1.34
C LYS A 190 14.88 3.77 1.85
N LYS A 191 15.14 3.95 3.15
CA LYS A 191 15.40 5.28 3.73
C LYS A 191 16.64 5.93 3.14
N GLU A 192 17.69 5.15 2.87
CA GLU A 192 18.91 5.64 2.25
C GLU A 192 18.66 6.12 0.81
N ILE A 193 17.91 5.36 0.02
CA ILE A 193 17.50 5.75 -1.33
C ILE A 193 16.62 7.01 -1.29
N GLU A 194 15.66 7.12 -0.36
CA GLU A 194 14.83 8.32 -0.18
C GLU A 194 15.67 9.56 0.15
N SER A 195 16.66 9.42 1.05
CA SER A 195 17.59 10.51 1.38
C SER A 195 18.42 10.95 0.16
N ASN A 196 18.95 9.98 -0.60
CA ASN A 196 19.73 10.26 -1.81
C ASN A 196 18.89 10.94 -2.88
N LEU A 197 17.64 10.51 -3.05
CA LEU A 197 16.68 11.13 -3.96
C LEU A 197 16.41 12.58 -3.57
N GLN A 198 16.17 12.84 -2.28
CA GLN A 198 15.92 14.19 -1.78
C GLN A 198 17.14 15.10 -1.94
N GLN A 199 18.34 14.58 -1.72
CA GLN A 199 19.58 15.31 -1.99
C GLN A 199 19.73 15.64 -3.48
N SER A 200 19.44 14.69 -4.38
CA SER A 200 19.49 14.90 -5.82
C SER A 200 18.44 15.92 -6.30
N GLN A 201 17.23 15.92 -5.72
CA GLN A 201 16.21 16.92 -6.01
C GLN A 201 16.67 18.33 -5.59
N ASN A 202 17.27 18.47 -4.41
CA ASN A 202 17.77 19.75 -3.93
C ASN A 202 18.92 20.27 -4.81
N THR A 203 19.85 19.40 -5.23
CA THR A 203 20.92 19.81 -6.15
C THR A 203 20.38 20.19 -7.52
N PHE A 204 19.35 19.52 -8.02
CA PHE A 204 18.67 19.91 -9.25
C PHE A 204 18.03 21.30 -9.16
N ILE A 205 17.34 21.60 -8.05
CA ILE A 205 16.75 22.94 -7.82
C ILE A 205 17.85 24.01 -7.76
N ASP A 206 18.97 23.74 -7.08
CA ASP A 206 20.09 24.69 -6.99
C ASP A 206 20.73 24.93 -8.36
N MET A 207 20.98 23.86 -9.12
CA MET A 207 21.48 23.97 -10.50
C MET A 207 20.52 24.77 -11.37
N HIS A 208 19.21 24.53 -11.26
CA HIS A 208 18.22 25.27 -12.03
C HIS A 208 18.24 26.77 -11.72
N LYS A 209 18.37 27.15 -10.44
CA LYS A 209 18.54 28.56 -10.02
C LYS A 209 19.80 29.17 -10.61
N ARG A 210 20.96 28.50 -10.51
CA ARG A 210 22.22 28.98 -11.09
C ARG A 210 22.14 29.19 -12.60
N VAL A 211 21.48 28.27 -13.32
CA VAL A 211 21.25 28.42 -14.76
C VAL A 211 20.37 29.63 -15.07
N GLN A 212 19.32 29.87 -14.27
CA GLN A 212 18.47 31.06 -14.45
C GLN A 212 19.24 32.37 -14.16
N GLU A 213 20.10 32.38 -13.15
CA GLU A 213 20.95 33.53 -12.83
C GLU A 213 21.95 33.83 -13.95
N ALA A 214 22.69 32.82 -14.40
CA ALA A 214 23.61 32.95 -15.53
C ALA A 214 22.90 33.44 -16.81
N ARG A 215 21.66 32.99 -17.05
CA ARG A 215 20.85 33.46 -18.18
C ARG A 215 20.50 34.95 -18.05
N LYS A 216 20.14 35.42 -16.86
CA LYS A 216 19.87 36.85 -16.61
C LYS A 216 21.11 37.70 -16.80
N GLU A 217 22.27 37.23 -16.33
CA GLU A 217 23.55 37.91 -16.52
C GLU A 217 23.93 38.00 -18.00
N ALA A 218 23.78 36.90 -18.75
CA ALA A 218 24.00 36.89 -20.19
C ALA A 218 23.06 37.87 -20.94
N ASP A 219 21.78 37.91 -20.58
CA ASP A 219 20.81 38.86 -21.14
C ASP A 219 21.20 40.33 -20.83
N GLN A 220 21.70 40.58 -19.62
CA GLN A 220 22.15 41.91 -19.21
C GLN A 220 23.41 42.34 -19.97
N MET A 221 24.40 41.45 -20.08
CA MET A 221 25.62 41.69 -20.85
C MET A 221 25.29 41.93 -22.34
N GLY A 222 24.35 41.17 -22.90
CA GLY A 222 23.86 41.38 -24.27
C GLY A 222 23.25 42.77 -24.48
N ARG A 223 22.45 43.26 -23.53
CA ARG A 223 21.89 44.62 -23.58
C ARG A 223 22.97 45.71 -23.51
N GLN A 224 23.97 45.54 -22.63
CA GLN A 224 25.08 46.50 -22.52
C GLN A 224 25.92 46.56 -23.80
N LEU A 225 26.20 45.39 -24.41
CA LEU A 225 26.92 45.32 -25.67
C LEU A 225 26.16 46.06 -26.79
N LEU A 226 24.84 45.82 -26.89
CA LEU A 226 24.00 46.48 -27.88
C LEU A 226 23.97 48.00 -27.67
N GLN A 227 23.89 48.46 -26.42
CA GLN A 227 23.93 49.88 -26.09
C GLN A 227 25.27 50.51 -26.50
N SER A 228 26.40 49.90 -26.13
CA SER A 228 27.72 50.36 -26.55
C SER A 228 27.87 50.38 -28.08
N GLN A 229 27.30 49.39 -28.78
CA GLN A 229 27.30 49.36 -30.24
C GLN A 229 26.50 50.53 -30.84
N CYS A 230 25.32 50.85 -30.31
CA CYS A 230 24.52 52.00 -30.74
C CYS A 230 25.26 53.32 -30.50
N GLU A 231 25.93 53.47 -29.36
CA GLU A 231 26.74 54.66 -29.02
C GLU A 231 27.91 54.81 -30.00
N HIS A 232 28.66 53.74 -30.26
CA HIS A 232 29.76 53.75 -31.23
C HIS A 232 29.26 54.07 -32.65
N GLN A 233 28.14 53.47 -33.09
CA GLN A 233 27.53 53.79 -34.39
C GLN A 233 27.13 55.27 -34.49
N GLY A 234 26.55 55.83 -33.42
CA GLY A 234 26.23 57.26 -33.35
C GLY A 234 27.45 58.16 -33.46
N GLN A 235 28.55 57.83 -32.77
CA GLN A 235 29.81 58.56 -32.87
C GLN A 235 30.40 58.51 -34.27
N ILE A 236 30.41 57.33 -34.92
CA ILE A 236 30.88 57.17 -36.30
C ILE A 236 30.04 58.03 -37.26
N LEU A 237 28.71 57.99 -37.13
CA LEU A 237 27.80 58.82 -37.93
C LEU A 237 28.08 60.31 -37.75
N TYR A 238 28.32 60.75 -36.51
CA TYR A 238 28.66 62.14 -36.20
C TYR A 238 29.97 62.56 -36.88
N LEU A 239 31.05 61.79 -36.70
CA LEU A 239 32.35 62.06 -37.32
C LEU A 239 32.26 62.05 -38.85
N PHE A 240 31.50 61.12 -39.43
CA PHE A 240 31.26 61.06 -40.88
C PHE A 240 30.55 62.32 -41.38
N ASN A 241 29.56 62.83 -40.64
CA ASN A 241 28.82 64.03 -41.02
C ASN A 241 29.68 65.29 -40.91
N GLU A 242 30.52 65.39 -39.87
CA GLU A 242 31.46 66.50 -39.69
C GLU A 242 32.52 66.53 -40.79
N LEU A 243 33.09 65.38 -41.18
CA LEU A 243 33.99 65.26 -42.32
C LEU A 243 33.34 65.67 -43.64
N ASN A 244 32.06 65.32 -43.85
CA ASN A 244 31.32 65.74 -45.04
C ASN A 244 31.06 67.26 -45.05
N ARG A 245 30.84 67.85 -43.87
CA ARG A 245 30.65 69.30 -43.72
C ARG A 245 31.95 70.06 -44.00
N GLN A 246 33.09 69.56 -43.53
CA GLN A 246 34.41 70.09 -43.88
C GLN A 246 34.68 69.98 -45.39
N ARG A 247 34.40 68.83 -46.03
CA ARG A 247 34.50 68.69 -47.50
C ARG A 247 33.59 69.64 -48.29
N LYS A 248 32.39 69.97 -47.79
CA LYS A 248 31.50 70.97 -48.41
C LYS A 248 32.01 72.40 -48.20
N GLY A 249 32.69 72.67 -47.08
CA GLY A 249 33.36 73.94 -46.80
C GLY A 249 34.55 74.18 -47.73
N ASP A 250 35.40 73.18 -47.93
CA ASP A 250 36.56 73.27 -48.84
C ASP A 250 36.14 73.45 -50.31
N LYS A 251 35.08 72.75 -50.76
CA LYS A 251 34.53 72.97 -52.11
C LYS A 251 33.96 74.37 -52.34
N ARG A 252 33.60 75.10 -51.27
CA ARG A 252 33.15 76.50 -51.31
C ARG A 252 34.31 77.50 -51.36
N LEU A 253 35.52 77.09 -50.95
CA LEU A 253 36.74 77.89 -51.04
C LEU A 253 37.46 77.72 -52.39
N GLU A 254 37.26 76.59 -53.08
CA GLU A 254 37.76 76.39 -54.46
C GLU A 254 36.86 76.99 -55.56
N THR A 255 35.69 77.54 -55.22
CA THR A 255 34.73 78.12 -56.17
C THR A 255 34.50 79.62 -55.94
N THR A 256 35.58 80.40 -55.88
CA THR A 256 35.55 81.85 -56.12
C THR A 256 36.33 82.15 -57.42
N PRO A 257 35.69 82.68 -58.47
CA PRO A 257 36.40 83.00 -59.70
C PRO A 257 37.20 84.28 -59.54
N THR A 258 38.48 84.17 -59.90
CA THR A 258 39.33 85.27 -60.36
C THR A 258 38.70 85.87 -61.62
N SER A 259 38.12 87.07 -61.53
CA SER A 259 37.88 88.00 -62.65
C SER A 259 36.89 89.08 -62.22
N GLU A 260 37.41 90.24 -61.83
CA GLU A 260 36.90 91.51 -62.36
C GLU A 260 37.98 92.58 -62.20
N THR A 261 38.73 92.66 -63.29
CA THR A 261 39.56 93.76 -63.79
C THR A 261 39.15 95.15 -63.35
N GLU A 262 40.17 95.95 -63.08
CA GLU A 262 40.37 97.29 -63.64
C GLU A 262 39.11 98.15 -63.79
N LYS A 263 38.92 99.09 -62.86
CA LYS A 263 38.51 100.45 -63.21
C LYS A 263 38.82 101.40 -62.05
N GLN A 264 39.65 102.40 -62.38
CA GLN A 264 39.72 103.73 -61.76
C GLN A 264 40.32 103.76 -60.34
N LEU A 265 41.34 104.53 -60.00
CA LEU A 265 41.90 105.75 -60.56
C LEU A 265 43.25 106.00 -59.84
N GLN A 266 44.28 106.42 -60.60
CA GLN A 266 45.54 107.07 -60.19
C GLN A 266 46.54 106.36 -59.26
#